data_AF-A0A377QZC4-F1
#
_entry.id   AF-A0A377QZC4-F1
#
_cell.length_a   1.000
_cell.length_b   1.000
_cell.length_c   1.000
_cell.angle_alpha   90.00
_cell.angle_beta   90.00
_cell.angle_gamma   90.00
#
_symmetry.space_group_name_H-M   'P 1'
#
loop_
_entity.id
_entity.type
_entity.pdbx_description
1 polymer ?
#
loop_
_entity_poly.entity_id
_entity_poly.type
_entity_poly.pdbx_seq_one_letter_code
_entity_poly.pdbx_strand_id
1 'polypeptide(L)'
;MNLKQCAAVLAAAALMAANAAQAAPTVGEKKQAAMAAVKAAKRQACDAGFEKIMVQSESPQPVYLVLWYTESPSYDKDPDTGETRCSGGSGSSYFGLARVVQTGGRFTVTDTDLFDKMPKANGFSPYQTVADQPKALNNRFIQSIQVIGGNRIRVVADKHAPERENDFQGNNFPTRRWQHEISVPDMRVLDAKLVCKLEYGDRGTVCKR
;
A
#
# COMPACT_ATOMS: atom_id res chain seq x y z
N MET A 1 -7.34 -10.61 -50.83
CA MET A 1 -7.26 -10.62 -49.35
C MET A 1 -7.27 -12.08 -48.91
N ASN A 2 -6.23 -12.55 -48.23
CA ASN A 2 -6.03 -13.97 -47.93
C ASN A 2 -6.81 -14.36 -46.66
N LEU A 3 -7.45 -15.55 -46.60
CA LEU A 3 -8.29 -15.99 -45.47
C LEU A 3 -7.61 -15.87 -44.10
N LYS A 4 -6.27 -16.00 -44.06
CA LYS A 4 -5.46 -15.81 -42.84
C LYS A 4 -5.46 -14.38 -42.30
N GLN A 5 -5.61 -13.37 -43.18
CA GLN A 5 -5.69 -11.96 -42.77
C GLN A 5 -7.05 -11.62 -42.17
N CYS A 6 -8.15 -12.23 -42.65
CA CYS A 6 -9.47 -12.05 -42.04
C CYS A 6 -9.54 -12.67 -40.64
N ALA A 7 -8.95 -13.85 -40.43
CA ALA A 7 -8.92 -14.51 -39.12
C ALA A 7 -8.14 -13.71 -38.07
N ALA A 8 -7.02 -13.09 -38.46
CA ALA A 8 -6.23 -12.23 -37.57
C ALA A 8 -6.97 -10.95 -37.17
N VAL A 9 -7.70 -10.33 -38.12
CA VAL A 9 -8.50 -9.13 -37.84
C VAL A 9 -9.71 -9.45 -36.96
N LEU A 10 -10.36 -10.60 -37.16
CA LEU A 10 -11.46 -11.07 -36.30
C LEU A 10 -10.99 -11.43 -34.88
N ALA A 11 -9.81 -12.05 -34.73
CA ALA A 11 -9.24 -12.34 -33.42
C ALA A 11 -8.82 -11.06 -32.68
N ALA A 12 -8.27 -10.07 -33.38
CA ALA A 12 -7.94 -8.76 -32.82
C ALA A 12 -9.19 -7.96 -32.42
N ALA A 13 -10.26 -8.03 -33.22
CA ALA A 13 -11.55 -7.40 -32.90
C ALA A 13 -12.25 -8.10 -31.72
N ALA A 14 -12.13 -9.42 -31.58
CA ALA A 14 -12.66 -10.16 -30.43
C ALA A 14 -11.87 -9.86 -29.14
N LEU A 15 -10.55 -9.67 -29.22
CA LEU A 15 -9.73 -9.23 -28.07
C LEU A 15 -10.05 -7.79 -27.66
N MET A 16 -10.30 -6.90 -28.63
CA MET A 16 -10.71 -5.52 -28.36
C MET A 16 -12.15 -5.38 -27.88
N ALA A 17 -13.05 -6.29 -28.27
CA ALA A 17 -14.42 -6.36 -27.74
C ALA A 17 -14.49 -7.02 -26.36
N ALA A 18 -13.50 -7.83 -25.96
CA ALA A 18 -13.37 -8.35 -24.59
C ALA A 18 -12.85 -7.30 -23.59
N ASN A 19 -12.34 -6.16 -24.06
CA ASN A 19 -12.12 -4.95 -23.25
C ASN A 19 -13.43 -4.18 -22.96
N ALA A 20 -14.59 -4.79 -23.24
CA ALA A 20 -15.89 -4.28 -22.84
C ALA A 20 -15.89 -3.98 -21.33
N ALA A 21 -16.05 -2.68 -21.02
CA ALA A 21 -16.36 -2.10 -19.74
C ALA A 21 -16.43 -3.12 -18.59
N GLN A 22 -15.30 -3.33 -17.91
CA GLN A 22 -15.25 -4.14 -16.70
C GLN A 22 -16.37 -3.66 -15.77
N ALA A 23 -17.33 -4.52 -15.47
CA ALA A 23 -18.36 -4.21 -14.50
C ALA A 23 -17.67 -3.80 -13.19
N ALA A 24 -18.12 -2.70 -12.60
CA ALA A 24 -17.58 -2.24 -11.32
C ALA A 24 -17.65 -3.40 -10.31
N PRO A 25 -16.57 -3.69 -9.56
CA PRO A 25 -16.58 -4.82 -8.65
C PRO A 25 -17.71 -4.74 -7.64
N THR A 26 -18.38 -5.87 -7.46
CA THR A 26 -19.48 -6.02 -6.52
C THR A 26 -18.99 -5.89 -5.08
N VAL A 27 -19.93 -5.64 -4.16
CA VAL A 27 -19.64 -5.66 -2.72
C VAL A 27 -19.14 -7.03 -2.27
N GLY A 28 -19.67 -8.11 -2.85
CA GLY A 28 -19.25 -9.49 -2.55
C GLY A 28 -17.79 -9.74 -2.91
N GLU A 29 -17.37 -9.32 -4.10
CA GLU A 29 -15.98 -9.45 -4.56
C GLU A 29 -15.01 -8.63 -3.70
N LYS A 30 -15.37 -7.39 -3.36
CA LYS A 30 -14.58 -6.55 -2.44
C LYS A 30 -14.40 -7.20 -1.07
N LYS A 31 -15.46 -7.82 -0.54
CA LYS A 31 -15.41 -8.55 0.73
C LYS A 31 -14.48 -9.76 0.66
N GLN A 32 -14.56 -10.54 -0.42
CA GLN A 32 -13.69 -11.71 -0.61
C GLN A 32 -12.22 -11.31 -0.76
N ALA A 33 -11.94 -10.24 -1.51
CA ALA A 33 -10.59 -9.69 -1.62
C ALA A 33 -10.04 -9.23 -0.27
N ALA A 34 -10.84 -8.48 0.52
CA ALA A 34 -10.46 -8.04 1.85
C ALA A 34 -10.17 -9.22 2.79
N MET A 35 -11.02 -10.25 2.79
CA MET A 35 -10.82 -11.46 3.59
C MET A 35 -9.54 -12.20 3.20
N ALA A 36 -9.26 -12.33 1.89
CA ALA A 36 -8.04 -12.97 1.41
C ALA A 36 -6.78 -12.20 1.84
N ALA A 37 -6.80 -10.87 1.70
CA ALA A 37 -5.72 -9.99 2.13
C ALA A 37 -5.47 -10.07 3.64
N VAL A 38 -6.50 -9.92 4.46
CA VAL A 38 -6.36 -10.00 5.93
C VAL A 38 -5.87 -11.38 6.37
N LYS A 39 -6.35 -12.46 5.74
CA LYS A 39 -5.85 -13.81 6.02
C LYS A 39 -4.37 -13.96 5.69
N ALA A 40 -3.87 -13.32 4.63
CA ALA A 40 -2.46 -13.31 4.29
C ALA A 40 -1.65 -12.42 5.27
N ALA A 41 -2.17 -11.24 5.62
CA ALA A 41 -1.55 -10.31 6.57
C ALA A 41 -1.38 -10.94 7.96
N LYS A 42 -2.31 -11.81 8.38
CA LYS A 42 -2.19 -12.58 9.63
C LYS A 42 -1.00 -13.55 9.72
N ARG A 43 -0.24 -13.72 8.63
CA ARG A 43 1.04 -14.44 8.64
C ARG A 43 2.22 -13.55 9.01
N GLN A 44 2.03 -12.23 9.03
CA GLN A 44 3.04 -11.19 9.28
C GLN A 44 2.68 -10.30 10.48
N ALA A 45 1.47 -10.46 11.01
CA ALA A 45 0.92 -9.64 12.07
C ALA A 45 -0.12 -10.44 12.85
N CYS A 46 -0.16 -10.26 14.17
CA CYS A 46 -1.01 -11.06 15.04
C CYS A 46 -2.46 -10.56 15.08
N ASP A 47 -2.65 -9.26 14.92
CA ASP A 47 -3.94 -8.57 15.01
C ASP A 47 -4.33 -7.85 13.71
N ALA A 48 -3.79 -8.31 12.57
CA ALA A 48 -4.06 -7.68 11.27
C ALA A 48 -5.58 -7.52 11.00
N GLY A 49 -5.99 -6.27 10.82
CA GLY A 49 -7.36 -5.83 10.56
C GLY A 49 -7.51 -5.17 9.18
N PHE A 50 -8.73 -5.17 8.66
CA PHE A 50 -9.07 -4.50 7.41
C PHE A 50 -9.33 -3.01 7.64
N GLU A 51 -8.74 -2.15 6.81
CA GLU A 51 -8.95 -0.69 6.86
C GLU A 51 -9.67 -0.16 5.63
N LYS A 52 -9.13 -0.46 4.44
CA LYS A 52 -9.64 0.12 3.20
C LYS A 52 -9.39 -0.81 2.02
N ILE A 53 -10.33 -0.82 1.07
CA ILE A 53 -10.15 -1.47 -0.22
C ILE A 53 -10.25 -0.44 -1.34
N MET A 54 -9.36 -0.55 -2.30
CA MET A 54 -9.37 0.23 -3.54
C MET A 54 -9.28 -0.73 -4.71
N VAL A 55 -9.77 -0.31 -5.86
CA VAL A 55 -9.79 -1.12 -7.08
C VAL A 55 -9.04 -0.37 -8.17
N GLN A 56 -8.09 -1.06 -8.80
CA GLN A 56 -7.47 -0.63 -10.04
C GLN A 56 -8.25 -1.21 -11.21
N SER A 57 -8.73 -0.34 -12.10
CA SER A 57 -9.64 -0.68 -13.19
C SER A 57 -8.99 -0.74 -14.58
N GLU A 58 -7.70 -0.43 -14.71
CA GLU A 58 -7.00 -0.38 -16.00
C GLU A 58 -6.32 -1.69 -16.41
N SER A 59 -6.38 -2.72 -15.56
CA SER A 59 -5.92 -4.07 -15.88
C SER A 59 -7.09 -4.89 -16.46
N PRO A 60 -6.85 -5.83 -17.40
CA PRO A 60 -7.90 -6.70 -17.96
C PRO A 60 -8.60 -7.59 -16.90
N GLN A 61 -8.07 -7.62 -15.68
CA GLN A 61 -8.71 -8.14 -14.48
C GLN A 61 -8.63 -7.10 -13.37
N PRO A 62 -9.68 -6.95 -12.54
CA PRO A 62 -9.66 -6.00 -11.44
C PRO A 62 -8.55 -6.39 -10.46
N VAL A 63 -7.69 -5.42 -10.15
CA VAL A 63 -6.70 -5.57 -9.09
C VAL A 63 -7.22 -4.85 -7.86
N TYR A 64 -7.39 -5.58 -6.77
CA TYR A 64 -7.82 -5.04 -5.50
C TYR A 64 -6.59 -4.71 -4.66
N LEU A 65 -6.52 -3.47 -4.20
CA LEU A 65 -5.53 -3.02 -3.24
C LEU A 65 -6.20 -2.93 -1.87
N VAL A 66 -5.76 -3.76 -0.94
CA VAL A 66 -6.34 -3.84 0.41
C VAL A 66 -5.34 -3.27 1.40
N LEU A 67 -5.68 -2.12 1.96
CA LEU A 67 -4.98 -1.56 3.11
C LEU A 67 -5.44 -2.31 4.36
N TRP A 68 -4.47 -2.80 5.11
CA TRP A 68 -4.68 -3.46 6.40
C TRP A 68 -3.79 -2.80 7.45
N TYR A 69 -4.18 -2.93 8.72
CA TYR A 69 -3.50 -2.33 9.87
C TYR A 69 -3.23 -3.37 10.94
N THR A 70 -2.17 -3.18 11.71
CA THR A 70 -1.81 -4.00 12.86
C THR A 70 -1.19 -3.13 13.94
N GLU A 71 -1.40 -3.49 15.20
CA GLU A 71 -0.67 -2.92 16.35
C GLU A 71 0.45 -3.85 16.80
N SER A 72 0.36 -5.12 16.41
CA SER A 72 1.20 -6.22 16.87
C SER A 72 1.81 -6.98 15.69
N PRO A 73 2.89 -6.47 15.06
CA PRO A 73 3.69 -7.25 14.12
C PRO A 73 4.08 -8.60 14.72
N SER A 74 4.08 -9.64 13.89
CA SER A 74 4.66 -10.93 14.27
C SER A 74 6.16 -10.89 14.03
N TYR A 75 6.94 -11.26 15.04
CA TYR A 75 8.38 -11.49 14.90
C TYR A 75 8.64 -12.96 14.57
N ASP A 76 9.91 -13.28 14.29
CA ASP A 76 10.35 -14.65 14.06
C ASP A 76 9.80 -15.60 15.13
N LYS A 77 9.42 -16.80 14.69
CA LYS A 77 8.95 -17.83 15.61
C LYS A 77 10.02 -18.08 16.66
N ASP A 78 9.57 -18.18 17.90
CA ASP A 78 10.38 -18.67 18.98
C ASP A 78 10.97 -20.04 18.56
N PRO A 79 12.30 -20.18 18.47
CA PRO A 79 12.91 -21.41 17.99
C PRO A 79 12.71 -22.58 18.96
N ASP A 80 12.45 -22.30 20.25
CA ASP A 80 12.31 -23.29 21.31
C ASP A 80 10.86 -23.74 21.49
N THR A 81 9.89 -22.82 21.37
CA THR A 81 8.46 -23.13 21.55
C THR A 81 7.69 -23.26 20.24
N GLY A 82 8.24 -22.78 19.12
CA GLY A 82 7.56 -22.69 17.84
C GLY A 82 6.43 -21.66 17.81
N GLU A 83 6.22 -20.92 18.90
CA GLU A 83 5.18 -19.92 19.02
C GLU A 83 5.55 -18.64 18.26
N THR A 84 4.55 -18.02 17.66
CA THR A 84 4.74 -16.71 17.02
C THR A 84 4.74 -15.64 18.10
N ARG A 85 5.87 -14.97 18.31
CA ARG A 85 5.96 -13.86 19.25
C ARG A 85 5.35 -12.61 18.63
N CYS A 86 4.26 -12.15 19.23
CA CYS A 86 3.62 -10.89 18.93
C CYS A 86 4.19 -9.84 19.88
N SER A 87 4.76 -8.75 19.36
CA SER A 87 5.11 -7.59 20.19
C SER A 87 4.29 -6.40 19.72
N GLY A 88 3.48 -5.88 20.63
CA GLY A 88 2.63 -4.70 20.43
C GLY A 88 3.06 -3.54 21.33
N GLY A 89 2.74 -2.32 20.92
CA GLY A 89 3.05 -1.08 21.62
C GLY A 89 2.86 0.15 20.73
N SER A 90 2.93 1.35 21.31
CA SER A 90 2.78 2.63 20.58
C SER A 90 3.82 2.84 19.47
N GLY A 91 4.87 2.02 19.44
CA GLY A 91 5.95 2.04 18.45
C GLY A 91 5.86 1.00 17.33
N SER A 92 4.96 0.03 17.41
CA SER A 92 4.99 -1.16 16.54
C SER A 92 3.87 -1.20 15.50
N SER A 93 2.88 -0.30 15.58
CA SER A 93 1.76 -0.29 14.64
C SER A 93 2.17 0.19 13.24
N TYR A 94 1.57 -0.39 12.20
CA TYR A 94 1.76 0.04 10.82
C TYR A 94 0.60 -0.37 9.92
N PHE A 95 0.52 0.30 8.76
CA PHE A 95 -0.34 -0.11 7.66
C PHE A 95 0.47 -0.92 6.64
N GLY A 96 -0.08 -2.04 6.19
CA GLY A 96 0.40 -2.77 5.03
C GLY A 96 -0.56 -2.66 3.85
N LEU A 97 -0.06 -2.89 2.64
CA LEU A 97 -0.86 -2.84 1.42
C LEU A 97 -0.77 -4.14 0.63
N ALA A 98 -1.85 -4.91 0.63
CA ALA A 98 -1.93 -6.16 -0.12
C ALA A 98 -2.45 -5.94 -1.55
N ARG A 99 -1.90 -6.69 -2.51
CA ARG A 99 -2.40 -6.79 -3.88
C ARG A 99 -3.12 -8.12 -4.05
N VAL A 100 -4.39 -8.06 -4.44
CA VAL A 100 -5.25 -9.22 -4.66
C VAL A 100 -5.78 -9.20 -6.09
N VAL A 101 -5.69 -10.33 -6.77
CA VAL A 101 -6.17 -10.52 -8.15
C VAL A 101 -7.21 -11.65 -8.15
N GLN A 102 -8.24 -11.51 -8.98
CA GLN A 102 -9.26 -12.52 -9.17
C GLN A 102 -8.97 -13.35 -10.42
N THR A 103 -8.65 -14.63 -10.24
CA THR A 103 -8.38 -15.57 -11.34
C THR A 103 -9.37 -16.74 -11.27
N GLY A 104 -10.21 -16.90 -12.29
CA GLY A 104 -11.16 -18.02 -12.36
C GLY A 104 -12.11 -18.12 -11.15
N GLY A 105 -12.58 -16.97 -10.63
CA GLY A 105 -13.45 -16.89 -9.45
C GLY A 105 -12.74 -17.05 -8.10
N ARG A 106 -11.41 -17.24 -8.09
CA ARG A 106 -10.61 -17.30 -6.87
C ARG A 106 -9.86 -15.99 -6.65
N PHE A 107 -9.82 -15.53 -5.40
CA PHE A 107 -9.06 -14.36 -4.97
C PHE A 107 -7.68 -14.80 -4.49
N THR A 108 -6.64 -14.37 -5.20
CA THR A 108 -5.25 -14.70 -4.91
C THR A 108 -4.51 -13.46 -4.47
N VAL A 109 -3.89 -13.52 -3.29
CA VAL A 109 -2.96 -12.49 -2.82
C VAL A 109 -1.65 -12.68 -3.59
N THR A 110 -1.32 -11.73 -4.46
CA THR A 110 -0.06 -11.74 -5.23
C THR A 110 1.06 -11.05 -4.46
N ASP A 111 0.71 -10.15 -3.54
CA ASP A 111 1.62 -9.47 -2.62
C ASP A 111 0.90 -9.13 -1.31
N THR A 112 1.51 -9.41 -0.17
CA THR A 112 0.90 -9.18 1.16
C THR A 112 1.19 -7.78 1.69
N ASP A 113 2.43 -7.31 1.53
CA ASP A 113 2.81 -5.93 1.84
C ASP A 113 3.65 -5.32 0.71
N LEU A 114 3.01 -4.42 -0.04
CA LEU A 114 3.65 -3.67 -1.11
C LEU A 114 4.55 -2.54 -0.58
N PHE A 115 4.31 -2.01 0.62
CA PHE A 115 5.13 -0.91 1.15
C PHE A 115 6.55 -1.35 1.48
N ASP A 116 6.75 -2.62 1.87
CA ASP A 116 8.08 -3.24 2.06
C ASP A 116 8.94 -3.27 0.78
N LYS A 117 8.34 -3.13 -0.39
CA LYS A 117 9.06 -3.07 -1.67
C LYS A 117 9.57 -1.67 -1.99
N MET A 118 9.01 -0.63 -1.36
CA MET A 118 9.35 0.76 -1.66
C MET A 118 10.82 1.08 -1.41
N PRO A 119 11.48 0.65 -0.30
CA PRO A 119 12.88 0.96 -0.07
C PRO A 119 13.80 0.55 -1.21
N LYS A 120 13.64 -0.69 -1.69
CA LYS A 120 14.40 -1.20 -2.83
C LYS A 120 14.05 -0.48 -4.13
N ALA A 121 12.77 -0.26 -4.39
CA ALA A 121 12.30 0.39 -5.64
C ALA A 121 12.75 1.86 -5.77
N ASN A 122 13.07 2.51 -4.66
CA ASN A 122 13.39 3.93 -4.61
C ASN A 122 14.83 4.24 -4.18
N GLY A 123 15.66 3.21 -3.98
CA GLY A 123 17.07 3.34 -3.63
C GLY A 123 17.30 3.91 -2.24
N PHE A 124 16.46 3.58 -1.27
CA PHE A 124 16.66 4.05 0.11
C PHE A 124 17.94 3.44 0.66
N SER A 125 18.83 4.29 1.14
CA SER A 125 20.03 3.84 1.83
C SER A 125 19.64 3.32 3.22
N PRO A 126 20.10 2.13 3.64
CA PRO A 126 19.93 1.68 5.02
C PRO A 126 20.72 2.55 6.02
N TYR A 127 21.62 3.39 5.52
CA TYR A 127 22.48 4.28 6.31
C TYR A 127 21.95 5.71 6.44
N GLN A 128 20.88 6.06 5.71
CA GLN A 128 20.22 7.36 5.85
C GLN A 128 18.98 7.19 6.72
N THR A 129 18.77 8.12 7.66
CA THR A 129 17.54 8.12 8.44
C THR A 129 16.36 8.28 7.49
N VAL A 130 15.24 7.58 7.77
CA VAL A 130 14.02 7.72 6.98
C VAL A 130 13.64 9.19 6.85
N ALA A 131 13.88 9.98 7.89
CA ALA A 131 13.59 11.40 8.00
C ALA A 131 14.13 12.25 6.83
N ASP A 132 15.35 11.97 6.39
CA ASP A 132 16.06 12.75 5.38
C ASP A 132 15.68 12.40 3.93
N GLN A 133 14.85 11.37 3.73
CA GLN A 133 14.54 10.83 2.41
C GLN A 133 13.13 11.24 1.95
N PRO A 134 12.95 12.24 1.05
CA PRO A 134 11.62 12.72 0.64
C PRO A 134 10.72 11.62 0.03
N LYS A 135 11.33 10.58 -0.53
CA LYS A 135 10.62 9.43 -1.11
C LYS A 135 10.21 8.37 -0.09
N ALA A 136 10.78 8.38 1.13
CA ALA A 136 10.43 7.41 2.14
C ALA A 136 9.02 7.66 2.68
N LEU A 137 8.16 6.66 2.54
CA LEU A 137 6.82 6.65 3.09
C LEU A 137 6.87 6.14 4.53
N ASN A 138 6.29 6.89 5.46
CA ASN A 138 6.03 6.39 6.80
C ASN A 138 4.69 5.66 6.83
N ASN A 139 4.72 4.33 6.66
CA ASN A 139 3.51 3.50 6.61
C ASN A 139 2.81 3.38 7.97
N ARG A 140 3.30 4.02 9.04
CA ARG A 140 2.65 4.04 10.35
C ARG A 140 1.58 5.11 10.49
N PHE A 141 1.71 6.22 9.77
CA PHE A 141 0.82 7.38 9.89
C PHE A 141 0.21 7.76 8.54
N ILE A 142 -0.42 6.78 7.88
CA ILE A 142 -1.16 7.03 6.64
C ILE A 142 -2.47 7.74 6.99
N GLN A 143 -2.62 8.98 6.51
CA GLN A 143 -3.82 9.80 6.67
C GLN A 143 -4.85 9.49 5.59
N SER A 144 -4.39 9.21 4.36
CA SER A 144 -5.25 8.81 3.27
C SER A 144 -4.49 8.05 2.19
N ILE A 145 -5.21 7.19 1.47
CA ILE A 145 -4.74 6.50 0.29
C ILE A 145 -5.87 6.44 -0.75
N GLN A 146 -5.55 6.67 -2.02
CA GLN A 146 -6.50 6.64 -3.12
C GLN A 146 -5.83 6.16 -4.41
N VAL A 147 -6.55 5.43 -5.26
CA VAL A 147 -6.08 5.11 -6.62
C VAL A 147 -6.27 6.34 -7.50
N ILE A 148 -5.24 6.69 -8.28
CA ILE A 148 -5.27 7.76 -9.29
C ILE A 148 -4.75 7.20 -10.62
N GLY A 149 -5.39 7.54 -11.74
CA GLY A 149 -4.96 7.11 -13.07
C GLY A 149 -4.77 5.59 -13.22
N GLY A 150 -5.66 4.80 -12.59
CA GLY A 150 -5.78 3.35 -12.69
C GLY A 150 -4.66 2.50 -12.09
N ASN A 151 -3.40 2.90 -12.22
CA ASN A 151 -2.23 2.12 -11.80
C ASN A 151 -1.32 2.83 -10.78
N ARG A 152 -1.71 4.02 -10.31
CA ARG A 152 -1.00 4.75 -9.27
C ARG A 152 -1.86 4.87 -8.02
N ILE A 153 -1.21 5.09 -6.90
CA ILE A 153 -1.84 5.52 -5.67
C ILE A 153 -1.29 6.88 -5.25
N ARG A 154 -2.16 7.72 -4.68
CA ARG A 154 -1.77 8.88 -3.91
C ARG A 154 -1.90 8.53 -2.44
N VAL A 155 -0.83 8.68 -1.69
CA VAL A 155 -0.76 8.44 -0.25
C VAL A 155 -0.42 9.74 0.44
N VAL A 156 -1.22 10.14 1.43
CA VAL A 156 -0.86 11.22 2.35
C VAL A 156 -0.44 10.56 3.65
N ALA A 157 0.79 10.82 4.08
CA ALA A 157 1.34 10.25 5.30
C ALA A 157 2.11 11.29 6.12
N ASP A 158 2.04 11.12 7.42
CA ASP A 158 2.79 11.92 8.37
C ASP A 158 4.12 11.24 8.65
N LYS A 159 5.21 11.99 8.51
CA LYS A 159 6.57 11.47 8.59
C LYS A 159 7.37 12.32 9.56
N HIS A 160 8.18 11.67 10.38
CA HIS A 160 9.17 12.39 11.17
C HIS A 160 10.24 12.97 10.24
N ALA A 161 10.47 14.27 10.35
CA ALA A 161 11.54 14.97 9.65
C ALA A 161 12.08 16.04 10.61
N PRO A 162 13.21 15.77 11.29
CA PRO A 162 13.72 16.68 12.31
C PRO A 162 14.01 18.04 11.67
N GLU A 163 13.76 19.11 12.40
CA GLU A 163 14.20 20.46 12.02
C GLU A 163 15.62 20.74 12.50
N ARG A 164 16.08 20.04 13.55
CA ARG A 164 17.44 20.12 14.10
C ARG A 164 17.93 18.74 14.55
N GLU A 165 19.25 18.58 14.63
CA GLU A 165 19.95 17.35 15.08
C GLU A 165 19.51 16.85 16.47
N ASN A 166 18.87 17.71 17.27
CA ASN A 166 18.40 17.42 18.63
C ASN A 166 16.88 17.17 18.73
N ASP A 167 16.16 17.07 17.61
CA ASP A 167 14.75 16.65 17.60
C ASP A 167 14.68 15.13 17.80
N PHE A 168 14.84 14.70 19.05
CA PHE A 168 14.85 13.28 19.45
C PHE A 168 13.50 12.57 19.37
N GLN A 169 12.47 13.21 18.85
CA GLN A 169 11.16 12.61 18.75
C GLN A 169 11.11 11.74 17.49
N GLY A 170 11.68 10.53 17.52
CA GLY A 170 11.84 9.63 16.36
C GLY A 170 10.55 9.29 15.59
N ASN A 171 10.51 8.17 14.87
CA ASN A 171 9.42 7.87 13.92
C ASN A 171 7.99 7.79 14.52
N ASN A 172 7.84 7.90 15.84
CA ASN A 172 6.58 8.00 16.59
C ASN A 172 5.96 9.41 16.60
N PHE A 173 6.72 10.45 16.25
CA PHE A 173 6.27 11.84 16.33
C PHE A 173 6.52 12.55 14.99
N PRO A 174 5.63 12.34 14.01
CA PRO A 174 5.78 12.98 12.72
C PRO A 174 5.65 14.51 12.80
N THR A 175 6.59 15.22 12.17
CA THR A 175 6.66 16.69 12.16
C THR A 175 6.27 17.29 10.81
N ARG A 176 6.07 16.46 9.77
CA ARG A 176 5.71 16.90 8.43
C ARG A 176 4.70 15.96 7.78
N ARG A 177 3.77 16.53 7.02
CA ARG A 177 2.82 15.79 6.19
C ARG A 177 3.27 15.81 4.74
N TRP A 178 3.38 14.63 4.13
CA TRP A 178 3.79 14.46 2.75
C TRP A 178 2.67 13.84 1.92
N GLN A 179 2.61 14.24 0.66
CA GLN A 179 1.81 13.59 -0.36
C GLN A 179 2.76 12.87 -1.32
N HIS A 180 2.58 11.56 -1.47
CA HIS A 180 3.33 10.72 -2.39
C HIS A 180 2.42 10.27 -3.52
N GLU A 181 2.92 10.30 -4.75
CA GLU A 181 2.34 9.56 -5.86
C GLU A 181 3.22 8.36 -6.17
N ILE A 182 2.65 7.16 -6.09
CA ILE A 182 3.38 5.90 -6.15
C ILE A 182 2.80 5.05 -7.29
N SER A 183 3.65 4.55 -8.15
CA SER A 183 3.30 3.53 -9.14
C SER A 183 3.10 2.20 -8.42
N VAL A 184 1.95 1.58 -8.57
CA VAL A 184 1.63 0.31 -7.88
C VAL A 184 2.37 -0.91 -8.45
N PRO A 185 2.57 -1.04 -9.78
CA PRO A 185 3.27 -2.21 -10.34
C PRO A 185 4.70 -2.41 -9.82
N ASP A 186 5.44 -1.32 -9.62
CA ASP A 186 6.86 -1.33 -9.25
C ASP A 186 7.14 -0.67 -7.89
N MET A 187 6.12 -0.11 -7.23
CA MET A 187 6.20 0.62 -5.96
C MET A 187 7.18 1.81 -5.98
N ARG A 188 7.44 2.35 -7.18
CA ARG A 188 8.29 3.53 -7.36
C ARG A 188 7.52 4.81 -7.05
N VAL A 189 8.13 5.68 -6.25
CA VAL A 189 7.66 7.04 -5.96
C VAL A 189 7.92 7.91 -7.17
N LEU A 190 6.83 8.37 -7.78
CA LEU A 190 6.82 9.23 -8.97
C LEU A 190 6.93 10.69 -8.57
N ASP A 191 6.25 11.09 -7.50
CA ASP A 191 6.27 12.44 -6.94
C ASP A 191 6.16 12.39 -5.42
N ALA A 192 6.77 13.36 -4.75
CA ALA A 192 6.70 13.54 -3.30
C ALA A 192 6.72 15.03 -2.96
N LYS A 193 5.62 15.51 -2.37
CA LYS A 193 5.42 16.92 -2.05
C LYS A 193 5.14 17.12 -0.56
N LEU A 194 5.84 18.07 0.03
CA LEU A 194 5.53 18.56 1.38
C LEU A 194 4.18 19.29 1.35
N VAL A 195 3.25 18.86 2.19
CA VAL A 195 1.92 19.46 2.32
C VAL A 195 1.93 20.55 3.38
N CYS A 196 2.52 20.26 4.55
CA CYS A 196 2.62 21.18 5.68
C CYS A 196 3.59 20.67 6.75
N LYS A 197 3.96 21.56 7.67
CA LYS A 197 4.53 21.21 8.96
C LYS A 197 3.42 20.81 9.94
N LEU A 198 3.74 19.90 10.85
CA LEU A 198 2.85 19.42 11.89
C LEU A 198 3.26 20.05 13.21
N GLU A 199 2.32 20.74 13.86
CA GLU A 199 2.48 21.28 15.21
C GLU A 199 1.61 20.47 16.18
N TYR A 200 2.21 20.03 17.28
CA TYR A 200 1.50 19.36 18.36
C TYR A 200 0.96 20.38 19.33
N GLY A 201 -0.35 20.40 19.52
CA GLY A 201 -1.01 21.19 20.55
C GLY A 201 -1.96 20.35 21.39
N ASP A 202 -2.57 20.97 22.40
CA ASP A 202 -3.43 20.30 23.38
C ASP A 202 -4.65 19.60 22.76
N ARG A 203 -5.03 19.96 21.52
CA ARG A 203 -6.16 19.38 20.78
C ARG A 203 -5.73 18.43 19.65
N GLY A 204 -4.47 18.01 19.64
CA GLY A 204 -3.90 17.13 18.62
C GLY A 204 -2.98 17.86 17.65
N THR A 205 -2.75 17.24 16.49
CA THR A 205 -1.77 17.71 15.50
C THR A 205 -2.41 18.66 14.49
N VAL A 206 -1.81 19.83 14.28
CA VAL A 206 -2.27 20.87 13.36
C VAL A 206 -1.33 21.00 12.16
N CYS A 207 -1.90 21.06 10.96
CA CYS A 207 -1.17 21.21 9.69
C CYS A 207 -0.98 22.71 9.36
N LYS A 208 0.27 23.20 9.41
CA LYS A 208 0.67 24.59 9.14
C LYS A 208 1.43 24.70 7.82
N ARG A 209 0.93 25.55 6.93
CA ARG A 209 1.54 25.79 5.61
C ARG A 209 2.68 26.79 5.68
#